data_AF-A0A9P0E791-F1
#
_entry.id   AF-A0A9P0E791-F1
#
_cell.length_a   1.000
_cell.length_b   1.000
_cell.length_c   1.000
_cell.angle_alpha   90.00
_cell.angle_beta   90.00
_cell.angle_gamma   90.00
#
_symmetry.space_group_name_H-M   'P 1'
#
loop_
_entity.id
_entity.type
_entity.pdbx_description
1 polymer ?
#
loop_
_entity_poly.entity_id
_entity_poly.type
_entity_poly.pdbx_seq_one_letter_code
_entity_poly.pdbx_strand_id
1 'polypeptide(L)'
;MVSTEKECNQFTDKDIIIEEVNNDDELKCLNLKEKEEYFLFQRSRFRRSVRKSGHCALPRRSRNSKLSSLLNYFKDPFTYLVEIRWRNMILVYTFSFVVSWFLFGIFWWIIAYAHGDLAVSPYAKTEIEPCITMMPDFISAFLFSLETQYTTGYGTRAPTTECPEAIFLLSVQSIFGVLLQSVMVGAVFAKLARPKNRGHAISYRDSIFLLWPVTVVHKIDISSPLFELSPLDLMKSDIEIVVSLVCTAETTGQQTEVRCSYTPCDILWGHRFRTILESDSSGFVVDYSKFDETESLDMPLCSAKQLELNIKPNSDGNTNETCLSEK
;
A
#
# COMPACT_ATOMS: atom_id res chain seq x y z
N MET A 1 15.17 -1.05 24.34
CA MET A 1 16.14 -2.16 24.44
C MET A 1 16.13 -2.90 23.12
N VAL A 2 17.26 -2.87 22.42
CA VAL A 2 17.51 -3.53 21.14
C VAL A 2 17.60 -5.03 21.40
N SER A 3 16.86 -5.83 20.64
CA SER A 3 16.95 -7.30 20.64
C SER A 3 16.68 -7.80 19.22
N THR A 4 17.73 -7.67 18.41
CA THR A 4 18.21 -8.61 17.39
C THR A 4 17.17 -9.40 16.58
N GLU A 5 16.75 -8.79 15.45
CA GLU A 5 16.58 -9.48 14.16
C GLU A 5 17.84 -10.34 13.88
N LYS A 6 17.67 -11.67 13.89
CA LYS A 6 18.66 -12.60 13.33
C LYS A 6 18.07 -13.28 12.09
N GLU A 7 18.58 -12.82 10.96
CA GLU A 7 18.95 -13.58 9.76
C GLU A 7 17.98 -14.68 9.28
N CYS A 8 17.05 -14.28 8.42
CA CYS A 8 16.46 -15.14 7.39
C CYS A 8 16.59 -14.50 5.99
N ASN A 9 17.73 -13.84 5.74
CA ASN A 9 18.08 -13.23 4.46
C ASN A 9 19.41 -13.82 3.97
N GLN A 10 19.44 -15.10 3.63
CA GLN A 10 20.52 -15.68 2.82
C GLN A 10 20.07 -16.98 2.15
N PHE A 11 19.09 -16.87 1.24
CA PHE A 11 19.05 -17.78 0.10
C PHE A 11 18.89 -16.91 -1.14
N THR A 12 20.02 -16.70 -1.82
CA THR A 12 20.06 -15.97 -3.08
C THR A 12 19.59 -16.91 -4.19
N ASP A 13 18.70 -16.37 -5.01
CA ASP A 13 17.92 -16.99 -6.07
C ASP A 13 18.78 -17.35 -7.30
N LYS A 14 19.84 -18.13 -7.10
CA LYS A 14 20.72 -18.58 -8.20
C LYS A 14 21.10 -20.05 -8.06
N ASP A 15 20.69 -20.77 -9.11
CA ASP A 15 21.28 -22.01 -9.62
C ASP A 15 21.12 -23.26 -8.74
N ILE A 16 19.91 -23.83 -8.76
CA ILE A 16 19.71 -25.26 -8.50
C ILE A 16 18.88 -25.84 -9.65
N ILE A 17 19.56 -26.25 -10.72
CA ILE A 17 19.05 -27.25 -11.65
C ILE A 17 19.37 -28.60 -11.00
N ILE A 18 18.39 -29.27 -10.43
CA ILE A 18 18.50 -30.67 -10.03
C ILE A 18 17.31 -31.40 -10.65
N GLU A 19 17.65 -32.51 -11.31
CA GLU A 19 16.77 -33.37 -12.09
C GLU A 19 15.50 -33.77 -11.33
N GLU A 20 14.38 -33.84 -12.06
CA GLU A 20 13.13 -34.40 -11.58
C GLU A 20 13.37 -35.85 -11.14
N VAL A 21 13.34 -36.09 -9.84
CA VAL A 21 13.17 -37.45 -9.30
C VAL A 21 11.72 -37.85 -9.54
N ASN A 22 11.46 -38.38 -10.75
CA ASN A 22 10.27 -39.15 -11.05
C ASN A 22 10.41 -40.50 -10.34
N ASN A 23 9.70 -40.69 -9.23
CA ASN A 23 9.00 -41.94 -8.87
C ASN A 23 8.36 -41.85 -7.48
N ASP A 24 7.04 -42.08 -7.39
CA ASP A 24 6.26 -42.18 -6.13
C ASP A 24 6.74 -43.32 -5.19
N ASP A 25 7.63 -44.21 -5.65
CA ASP A 25 8.12 -45.35 -4.88
C ASP A 25 9.30 -45.03 -3.95
N GLU A 26 10.14 -44.03 -4.24
CA GLU A 26 11.23 -43.64 -3.32
C GLU A 26 10.72 -42.88 -2.09
N LEU A 27 9.59 -42.19 -2.21
CA LEU A 27 8.98 -41.45 -1.09
C LEU A 27 8.45 -42.40 0.01
N LYS A 28 8.13 -43.65 -0.33
CA LYS A 28 7.72 -44.67 0.65
C LYS A 28 8.87 -45.09 1.56
N CYS A 29 10.12 -45.01 1.07
CA CYS A 29 11.31 -45.47 1.78
C CYS A 29 11.92 -44.42 2.73
N LEU A 30 11.41 -43.19 2.73
CA LEU A 30 11.90 -42.11 3.59
C LEU A 30 11.33 -42.19 5.01
N ASN A 31 12.17 -41.97 6.01
CA ASN A 31 11.76 -41.83 7.41
C ASN A 31 10.89 -40.57 7.61
N LEU A 32 10.09 -40.53 8.69
CA LEU A 32 9.20 -39.39 9.00
C LEU A 32 9.90 -38.03 8.98
N LYS A 33 11.12 -37.93 9.53
CA LYS A 33 11.93 -36.70 9.50
C LYS A 33 12.39 -36.31 8.09
N GLU A 34 12.74 -37.29 7.25
CA GLU A 34 13.18 -37.03 5.87
C GLU A 34 11.99 -36.66 4.97
N LYS A 35 10.81 -37.21 5.25
CA LYS A 35 9.55 -36.76 4.65
C LYS A 35 9.24 -35.32 5.07
N GLU A 36 9.34 -34.99 6.36
CA GLU A 36 9.18 -33.62 6.85
C GLU A 36 10.15 -32.65 6.16
N GLU A 37 11.43 -33.01 6.03
CA GLU A 37 12.43 -32.21 5.31
C GLU A 37 12.15 -32.11 3.80
N TYR A 38 11.68 -33.19 3.15
CA TYR A 38 11.29 -33.18 1.74
C TYR A 38 10.06 -32.28 1.49
N PHE A 39 9.06 -32.32 2.37
CA PHE A 39 7.90 -31.42 2.32
C PHE A 39 8.29 -29.98 2.66
N LEU A 40 9.22 -29.75 3.60
CA LEU A 40 9.82 -28.43 3.87
C LEU A 40 10.67 -27.93 2.69
N PHE A 41 11.30 -28.82 1.93
CA PHE A 41 12.05 -28.47 0.72
C PHE A 41 11.10 -28.11 -0.43
N GLN A 42 10.02 -28.87 -0.65
CA GLN A 42 8.93 -28.48 -1.55
C GLN A 42 8.28 -27.15 -1.14
N ARG A 43 8.22 -26.84 0.16
CA ARG A 43 7.75 -25.56 0.73
C ARG A 43 8.47 -24.34 0.14
N SER A 44 9.71 -24.49 -0.34
CA SER A 44 10.48 -23.43 -1.00
C SER A 44 10.13 -23.20 -2.48
N ARG A 45 9.47 -24.17 -3.13
CA ARG A 45 9.24 -24.19 -4.59
C ARG A 45 7.99 -23.42 -5.02
N PHE A 46 7.05 -23.18 -4.10
CA PHE A 46 5.80 -22.50 -4.42
C PHE A 46 6.01 -20.99 -4.59
N ARG A 47 5.97 -20.56 -5.85
CA ARG A 47 5.89 -19.14 -6.20
C ARG A 47 4.53 -18.60 -5.78
N ARG A 48 4.48 -17.95 -4.62
CA ARG A 48 3.27 -17.25 -4.14
C ARG A 48 2.97 -16.05 -5.02
N SER A 49 1.72 -15.88 -5.45
CA SER A 49 1.27 -14.71 -6.20
C SER A 49 1.09 -13.50 -5.28
N VAL A 50 0.61 -13.74 -4.05
CA VAL A 50 0.44 -12.73 -3.00
C VAL A 50 1.28 -13.15 -1.79
N ARG A 51 1.96 -12.22 -1.13
CA ARG A 51 2.70 -12.49 0.11
C ARG A 51 1.75 -12.50 1.31
N LYS A 52 2.18 -13.10 2.42
CA LYS A 52 1.46 -13.00 3.71
C LYS A 52 1.25 -11.55 4.16
N SER A 53 2.12 -10.63 3.75
CA SER A 53 1.97 -9.19 4.00
C SER A 53 0.96 -8.47 3.08
N GLY A 54 0.34 -9.18 2.13
CA GLY A 54 -0.60 -8.64 1.15
C GLY A 54 0.02 -8.01 -0.10
N HIS A 55 1.36 -7.92 -0.17
CA HIS A 55 2.04 -7.45 -1.37
C HIS A 55 2.03 -8.50 -2.47
N CYS A 56 1.76 -8.09 -3.72
CA CYS A 56 1.85 -8.99 -4.87
C CYS A 56 3.31 -9.36 -5.14
N ALA A 57 3.61 -10.65 -5.30
CA ALA A 57 4.97 -11.16 -5.57
C ALA A 57 5.21 -11.41 -7.08
N LEU A 58 4.40 -10.80 -7.95
CA LEU A 58 4.57 -10.93 -9.40
C LEU A 58 5.73 -10.06 -9.89
N PRO A 59 6.76 -10.63 -10.55
CA PRO A 59 7.83 -9.86 -11.13
C PRO A 59 7.29 -9.01 -12.28
N ARG A 60 7.38 -7.68 -12.15
CA ARG A 60 6.91 -6.74 -13.15
C ARG A 60 7.88 -6.77 -14.34
N ARG A 61 7.50 -7.42 -15.45
CA ARG A 61 8.30 -7.41 -16.69
C ARG A 61 8.33 -5.98 -17.24
N SER A 62 9.41 -5.26 -16.95
CA SER A 62 9.59 -3.87 -17.39
C SER A 62 9.83 -3.84 -18.90
N ARG A 63 8.79 -3.50 -19.66
CA ARG A 63 8.86 -3.27 -21.12
C ARG A 63 8.85 -1.79 -21.46
N ASN A 64 9.45 -0.94 -20.62
CA ASN A 64 9.36 0.51 -20.78
C ASN A 64 10.72 1.19 -20.70
N SER A 65 11.09 1.91 -21.75
CA SER A 65 12.22 2.84 -21.75
C SER A 65 11.95 3.98 -20.76
N LYS A 66 13.00 4.57 -20.18
CA LYS A 66 12.92 5.71 -19.23
C LYS A 66 12.01 6.85 -19.74
N LEU A 67 11.92 7.04 -21.05
CA LEU A 67 11.08 8.04 -21.71
C LEU A 67 9.58 7.75 -21.57
N SER A 68 9.14 6.50 -21.72
CA SER A 68 7.73 6.14 -21.53
C SER A 68 7.29 6.25 -20.06
N SER A 69 8.23 6.08 -19.11
CA SER A 69 7.96 6.32 -17.69
C SER A 69 7.74 7.80 -17.37
N LEU A 70 8.44 8.69 -18.05
CA LEU A 70 8.24 10.15 -17.96
C LEU A 70 6.92 10.58 -18.64
N LEU A 71 6.55 9.98 -19.77
CA LEU A 71 5.27 10.28 -20.44
C LEU A 71 4.07 9.80 -19.62
N ASN A 72 4.17 8.67 -18.93
CA ASN A 72 3.14 8.22 -18.00
C ASN A 72 3.02 9.12 -16.76
N TYR A 73 4.10 9.79 -16.34
CA TYR A 73 4.09 10.76 -15.26
C TYR A 73 3.23 11.99 -15.58
N PHE A 74 3.29 12.51 -16.81
CA PHE A 74 2.45 13.63 -17.23
C PHE A 74 0.99 13.26 -17.49
N LYS A 75 0.68 11.96 -17.60
CA LYS A 75 -0.69 11.50 -17.84
C LYS A 75 -1.54 11.56 -16.57
N ASP A 76 -0.94 11.41 -15.39
CA ASP A 76 -1.65 11.46 -14.11
C ASP A 76 -0.79 12.11 -13.00
N PRO A 77 -0.63 13.45 -13.03
CA PRO A 77 0.23 14.16 -12.10
C PRO A 77 -0.34 14.16 -10.66
N PHE A 78 -1.67 14.15 -10.50
CA PHE A 78 -2.31 14.18 -9.20
C PHE A 78 -2.12 12.87 -8.44
N THR A 79 -2.37 11.73 -9.08
CA THR A 79 -2.16 10.42 -8.46
C THR A 79 -0.70 10.24 -8.06
N TYR A 80 0.23 10.66 -8.92
CA TYR A 80 1.66 10.61 -8.58
C TYR A 80 2.03 11.45 -7.35
N LEU A 81 1.54 12.69 -7.26
CA LEU A 81 1.80 13.57 -6.10
C LEU A 81 1.29 12.96 -4.80
N VAL A 82 0.13 12.28 -4.85
CA VAL A 82 -0.44 11.60 -3.69
C VAL A 82 0.34 10.34 -3.34
N GLU A 83 0.82 9.57 -4.31
CA GLU A 83 1.52 8.29 -4.11
C GLU A 83 2.99 8.41 -3.68
N ILE A 84 3.65 9.54 -3.97
CA ILE A 84 5.08 9.71 -3.66
C ILE A 84 5.35 9.63 -2.13
N ARG A 85 6.58 9.39 -1.68
CA ARG A 85 6.89 9.44 -0.23
C ARG A 85 6.75 10.88 0.31
N TRP A 86 6.32 11.04 1.57
CA TRP A 86 6.16 12.35 2.24
C TRP A 86 7.39 13.27 2.09
N ARG A 87 8.60 12.75 2.29
CA ARG A 87 9.84 13.50 2.10
C ARG A 87 9.94 14.12 0.71
N ASN A 88 9.68 13.32 -0.32
CA ASN A 88 9.80 13.76 -1.70
C ASN A 88 8.64 14.69 -2.08
N MET A 89 7.46 14.49 -1.51
CA MET A 89 6.31 15.38 -1.68
C MET A 89 6.64 16.80 -1.19
N ILE A 90 7.14 16.91 0.05
CA ILE A 90 7.54 18.20 0.64
C ILE A 90 8.62 18.85 -0.22
N LEU A 91 9.64 18.09 -0.64
CA LEU A 91 10.71 18.61 -1.51
C LEU A 91 10.18 19.18 -2.84
N VAL A 92 9.26 18.46 -3.51
CA VAL A 92 8.66 18.92 -4.79
C VAL A 92 7.87 20.21 -4.58
N TYR A 93 7.09 20.33 -3.51
CA TYR A 93 6.33 21.55 -3.23
C TYR A 93 7.23 22.73 -2.89
N THR A 94 8.18 22.55 -1.97
CA THR A 94 9.13 23.62 -1.60
C THR A 94 9.90 24.10 -2.83
N PHE A 95 10.35 23.18 -3.68
CA PHE A 95 11.02 23.54 -4.94
C PHE A 95 10.09 24.31 -5.88
N SER A 96 8.83 23.90 -6.03
CA SER A 96 7.84 24.59 -6.87
C SER A 96 7.60 26.05 -6.43
N PHE A 97 7.44 26.28 -5.12
CA PHE A 97 7.29 27.64 -4.58
C PHE A 97 8.55 28.48 -4.81
N VAL A 98 9.73 27.96 -4.49
CA VAL A 98 11.00 28.67 -4.68
C VAL A 98 11.19 29.04 -6.15
N VAL A 99 10.98 28.10 -7.07
CA VAL A 99 11.07 28.35 -8.52
C VAL A 99 10.08 29.43 -8.95
N SER A 100 8.84 29.41 -8.47
CA SER A 100 7.87 30.44 -8.80
C SER A 100 8.28 31.83 -8.31
N TRP A 101 8.79 31.95 -7.07
CA TRP A 101 9.29 33.22 -6.54
C TRP A 101 10.48 33.77 -7.34
N PHE A 102 11.39 32.88 -7.78
CA PHE A 102 12.48 33.28 -8.65
C PHE A 102 12.00 33.73 -10.03
N LEU A 103 11.08 33.00 -10.66
CA LEU A 103 10.56 33.35 -11.99
C LEU A 103 9.82 34.68 -11.98
N PHE A 104 8.93 34.90 -11.01
CA PHE A 104 8.24 36.18 -10.87
C PHE A 104 9.20 37.30 -10.43
N GLY A 105 10.19 37.01 -9.58
CA GLY A 105 11.25 37.96 -9.24
C GLY A 105 12.06 38.43 -10.46
N ILE A 106 12.33 37.53 -11.42
CA ILE A 106 12.95 37.89 -12.71
C ILE A 106 12.02 38.79 -13.52
N PHE A 107 10.72 38.47 -13.62
CA PHE A 107 9.77 39.34 -14.34
C PHE A 107 9.65 40.73 -13.70
N TRP A 108 9.59 40.82 -12.38
CA TRP A 108 9.59 42.09 -11.66
C TRP A 108 10.86 42.90 -11.92
N TRP A 109 12.02 42.24 -11.90
CA TRP A 109 13.29 42.88 -12.21
C TRP A 109 13.38 43.36 -13.66
N ILE A 110 12.85 42.58 -14.62
CA ILE A 110 12.78 42.99 -16.04
C ILE A 110 11.89 44.22 -16.22
N ILE A 111 10.73 44.29 -15.54
CA ILE A 111 9.84 45.47 -15.61
C ILE A 111 10.56 46.71 -15.07
N ALA A 112 11.18 46.61 -13.88
CA ALA A 112 11.96 47.70 -13.30
C ALA A 112 13.13 48.11 -14.22
N TYR A 113 13.80 47.15 -14.86
CA TYR A 113 14.91 47.41 -15.78
C TYR A 113 14.44 48.11 -17.05
N ALA A 114 13.34 47.65 -17.65
CA ALA A 114 12.77 48.20 -18.87
C ALA A 114 12.23 49.63 -18.67
N HIS A 115 11.67 49.93 -17.49
CA HIS A 115 11.22 51.28 -17.14
C HIS A 115 12.40 52.23 -16.83
N GLY A 116 13.54 51.68 -16.43
CA GLY A 116 14.72 52.46 -16.02
C GLY A 116 14.79 52.76 -14.53
N ASP A 117 13.95 52.13 -13.71
CA ASP A 117 13.87 52.33 -12.25
C ASP A 117 15.17 51.96 -11.53
N LEU A 118 15.97 51.04 -12.09
CA LEU A 118 17.27 50.66 -11.51
C LEU A 118 18.39 51.68 -11.72
N ALA A 119 18.25 52.60 -12.68
CA ALA A 119 19.28 53.59 -12.99
C ALA A 119 19.23 54.80 -12.04
N VAL A 120 18.10 54.99 -11.34
CA VAL A 120 17.84 56.13 -10.45
C VAL A 120 17.94 55.68 -9.00
N SER A 121 18.60 56.48 -8.15
CA SER A 121 18.68 56.17 -6.72
C SER A 121 17.26 56.14 -6.10
N PRO A 122 16.87 55.09 -5.34
CA PRO A 122 15.53 54.98 -4.75
C PRO A 122 15.17 56.14 -3.81
N TYR A 123 16.18 56.86 -3.32
CA TYR A 123 16.04 57.97 -2.36
C TYR A 123 16.09 59.34 -3.02
N ALA A 124 16.32 59.43 -4.34
CA ALA A 124 16.31 60.68 -5.07
C ALA A 124 14.86 61.06 -5.42
N LYS A 125 14.41 62.24 -4.97
CA LYS A 125 13.15 62.83 -5.44
C LYS A 125 13.29 63.19 -6.92
N THR A 126 12.78 62.33 -7.79
CA THR A 126 12.62 62.60 -9.23
C THR A 126 11.13 62.81 -9.52
N GLU A 127 10.79 63.47 -10.63
CA GLU A 127 9.41 63.72 -11.05
C GLU A 127 8.73 62.45 -11.62
N ILE A 128 9.49 61.39 -11.88
CA ILE A 128 9.00 60.14 -12.45
C ILE A 128 8.71 59.17 -11.31
N GLU A 129 7.45 58.77 -11.14
CA GLU A 129 7.09 57.73 -10.19
C GLU A 129 7.56 56.36 -10.72
N PRO A 130 8.26 55.55 -9.91
CA PRO A 130 8.75 54.23 -10.34
C PRO A 130 7.59 53.23 -10.42
N CYS A 131 7.72 52.16 -11.22
CA CYS A 131 6.69 51.11 -11.29
C CYS A 131 6.49 50.40 -9.95
N ILE A 132 7.57 50.16 -9.20
CA ILE A 132 7.54 49.59 -7.84
C ILE A 132 8.44 50.43 -6.93
N THR A 133 7.91 50.81 -5.77
CA THR A 133 8.67 51.57 -4.78
C THR A 133 9.76 50.74 -4.11
N MET A 134 10.90 51.36 -3.80
CA MET A 134 11.99 50.78 -2.99
C MET A 134 12.58 49.47 -3.55
N MET A 135 12.87 49.44 -4.87
CA MET A 135 13.45 48.29 -5.57
C MET A 135 14.82 48.59 -6.21
N PRO A 136 15.91 48.67 -5.43
CA PRO A 136 17.25 48.97 -5.97
C PRO A 136 17.91 47.82 -6.72
N ASP A 137 17.66 46.57 -6.31
CA ASP A 137 18.40 45.39 -6.76
C ASP A 137 17.47 44.21 -7.04
N PHE A 138 17.99 43.19 -7.73
CA PHE A 138 17.30 41.91 -7.96
C PHE A 138 16.82 41.25 -6.66
N ILE A 139 17.57 41.36 -5.56
CA ILE A 139 17.17 40.79 -4.26
C ILE A 139 15.86 41.44 -3.77
N SER A 140 15.70 42.75 -3.99
CA SER A 140 14.46 43.45 -3.64
C SER A 140 13.29 43.04 -4.54
N ALA A 141 13.55 42.75 -5.83
CA ALA A 141 12.55 42.18 -6.74
C ALA A 141 12.13 40.77 -6.34
N PHE A 142 13.07 39.92 -5.93
CA PHE A 142 12.79 38.59 -5.39
C PHE A 142 11.97 38.66 -4.10
N LEU A 143 12.35 39.54 -3.17
CA LEU A 143 11.60 39.75 -1.92
C LEU A 143 10.18 40.23 -2.20
N PHE A 144 10.00 41.20 -3.10
CA PHE A 144 8.67 41.65 -3.51
C PHE A 144 7.84 40.51 -4.13
N SER A 145 8.47 39.66 -4.96
CA SER A 145 7.81 38.48 -5.52
C SER A 145 7.35 37.50 -4.43
N LEU A 146 8.18 37.25 -3.41
CA LEU A 146 7.82 36.38 -2.30
C LEU A 146 6.68 37.00 -1.46
N GLU A 147 6.81 38.28 -1.10
CA GLU A 147 5.82 39.04 -0.32
C GLU A 147 4.45 39.06 -1.00
N THR A 148 4.45 39.20 -2.33
CA THR A 148 3.24 39.26 -3.15
C THR A 148 2.58 37.89 -3.29
N GLN A 149 3.35 36.84 -3.59
CA GLN A 149 2.77 35.51 -3.82
C GLN A 149 2.32 34.82 -2.52
N TYR A 150 3.04 35.03 -1.41
CA TYR A 150 2.64 34.55 -0.09
C TYR A 150 1.67 35.51 0.62
N THR A 151 1.39 36.67 0.00
CA THR A 151 0.44 37.68 0.49
C THR A 151 0.80 38.29 1.86
N THR A 152 2.08 38.34 2.22
CA THR A 152 2.52 39.06 3.42
C THR A 152 2.37 40.57 3.25
N GLY A 153 2.83 41.10 2.11
CA GLY A 153 2.77 42.52 1.75
C GLY A 153 3.21 43.46 2.88
N TYR A 154 4.50 43.48 3.24
CA TYR A 154 4.99 44.35 4.32
C TYR A 154 4.75 45.85 4.07
N GLY A 155 4.50 46.24 2.82
CA GLY A 155 4.10 47.60 2.44
C GLY A 155 5.25 48.56 2.19
N THR A 156 6.51 48.12 2.36
CA THR A 156 7.70 48.91 2.01
C THR A 156 7.94 48.99 0.50
N ARG A 157 7.47 47.97 -0.23
CA ARG A 157 7.50 47.88 -1.70
C ARG A 157 6.07 47.71 -2.18
N ALA A 158 5.63 48.62 -3.03
CA ALA A 158 4.27 48.63 -3.56
C ALA A 158 4.27 49.00 -5.04
N PRO A 159 3.40 48.39 -5.86
CA PRO A 159 3.21 48.78 -7.24
C PRO A 159 2.48 50.13 -7.32
N THR A 160 2.89 50.97 -8.26
CA THR A 160 2.24 52.26 -8.57
C THR A 160 1.32 52.12 -9.78
N THR A 161 0.58 53.19 -10.10
CA THR A 161 -0.33 53.24 -11.26
C THR A 161 0.36 53.57 -12.58
N GLU A 162 1.65 53.89 -12.57
CA GLU A 162 2.39 54.32 -13.75
C GLU A 162 2.52 53.22 -14.80
N CYS A 163 2.75 51.99 -14.36
CA CYS A 163 3.07 50.86 -15.24
C CYS A 163 1.94 49.82 -15.23
N PRO A 164 1.10 49.73 -16.28
CA PRO A 164 0.03 48.73 -16.36
C PRO A 164 0.55 47.30 -16.43
N GLU A 165 1.77 47.08 -16.94
CA GLU A 165 2.41 45.76 -16.97
C GLU A 165 2.63 45.19 -15.57
N ALA A 166 2.94 46.05 -14.59
CA ALA A 166 3.10 45.67 -13.18
C ALA A 166 1.78 45.15 -12.59
N ILE A 167 0.67 45.84 -12.85
CA ILE A 167 -0.67 45.45 -12.37
C ILE A 167 -1.11 44.13 -13.00
N PHE A 168 -0.83 43.95 -14.30
CA PHE A 168 -1.10 42.69 -14.98
C PHE A 168 -0.27 41.53 -14.41
N LEU A 169 1.04 41.74 -14.21
CA LEU A 169 1.92 40.73 -13.62
C LEU A 169 1.49 40.35 -12.20
N LEU A 170 1.12 41.34 -11.38
CA LEU A 170 0.56 41.14 -10.04
C LEU A 170 -0.68 40.25 -10.09
N SER A 171 -1.61 40.54 -10.99
CA SER A 171 -2.85 39.77 -11.14
C SER A 171 -2.58 38.32 -11.53
N VAL A 172 -1.69 38.09 -12.51
CA VAL A 172 -1.28 36.76 -12.94
C VAL A 172 -0.56 36.00 -11.82
N GLN A 173 0.33 36.67 -11.09
CA GLN A 173 1.06 36.11 -9.96
C GLN A 173 0.11 35.68 -8.83
N SER A 174 -0.90 36.49 -8.50
CA SER A 174 -1.90 36.15 -7.48
C SER A 174 -2.71 34.92 -7.88
N ILE A 175 -3.19 34.85 -9.13
CA ILE A 175 -3.94 33.68 -9.63
C ILE A 175 -3.07 32.43 -9.57
N PHE A 176 -1.83 32.51 -10.05
CA PHE A 176 -0.90 31.39 -10.03
C PHE A 176 -0.57 30.92 -8.60
N GLY A 177 -0.35 31.86 -7.68
CA GLY A 177 -0.09 31.57 -6.27
C GLY A 177 -1.22 30.78 -5.62
N VAL A 178 -2.46 31.22 -5.82
CA VAL A 178 -3.66 30.52 -5.30
C VAL A 178 -3.81 29.13 -5.92
N LEU A 179 -3.58 28.98 -7.23
CA LEU A 179 -3.62 27.68 -7.89
C LEU A 179 -2.58 26.71 -7.31
N LEU A 180 -1.33 27.14 -7.17
CA LEU A 180 -0.25 26.32 -6.62
C LEU A 180 -0.54 25.91 -5.17
N GLN A 181 -1.05 26.85 -4.35
CA GLN A 181 -1.48 26.57 -2.98
C GLN A 181 -2.64 25.57 -2.92
N SER A 182 -3.65 25.72 -3.80
CA SER A 182 -4.82 24.82 -3.84
C SER A 182 -4.43 23.38 -4.17
N VAL A 183 -3.50 23.18 -5.13
CA VAL A 183 -2.99 21.85 -5.50
C VAL A 183 -2.23 21.21 -4.34
N MET A 184 -1.43 22.00 -3.61
CA MET A 184 -0.70 21.51 -2.43
C MET A 184 -1.67 21.05 -1.35
N VAL A 185 -2.61 21.91 -0.93
CA VAL A 185 -3.57 21.59 0.14
C VAL A 185 -4.42 20.39 -0.25
N GLY A 186 -4.91 20.34 -1.49
CA GLY A 186 -5.70 19.22 -2.00
C GLY A 186 -4.94 17.88 -1.98
N ALA A 187 -3.68 17.87 -2.42
CA ALA A 187 -2.86 16.65 -2.41
C ALA A 187 -2.46 16.22 -1.00
N VAL A 188 -2.13 17.15 -0.10
CA VAL A 188 -1.84 16.86 1.32
C VAL A 188 -3.07 16.27 1.99
N PHE A 189 -4.24 16.88 1.79
CA PHE A 189 -5.50 16.36 2.31
C PHE A 189 -5.81 14.97 1.77
N ALA A 190 -5.74 14.78 0.46
CA ALA A 190 -5.99 13.49 -0.18
C ALA A 190 -5.04 12.39 0.35
N LYS A 191 -3.79 12.73 0.66
CA LYS A 191 -2.81 11.80 1.21
C LYS A 191 -3.02 11.49 2.68
N LEU A 192 -3.45 12.47 3.49
CA LEU A 192 -3.79 12.28 4.89
C LEU A 192 -5.09 11.49 5.05
N ALA A 193 -6.04 11.68 4.13
CA ALA A 193 -7.32 10.97 4.10
C ALA A 193 -7.18 9.49 3.72
N ARG A 194 -6.03 9.07 3.19
CA ARG A 194 -5.82 7.64 2.88
C ARG A 194 -5.82 6.82 4.17
N PRO A 195 -6.68 5.78 4.26
CA PRO A 195 -6.74 4.92 5.42
C PRO A 195 -5.40 4.17 5.54
N LYS A 196 -4.63 4.52 6.57
CA LYS A 196 -3.40 3.81 6.93
C LYS A 196 -3.77 2.84 8.04
N ASN A 197 -3.64 1.53 7.80
CA ASN A 197 -3.90 0.39 8.71
C ASN A 197 -4.16 0.78 10.17
N ARG A 198 -5.35 1.31 10.45
CA ARG A 198 -5.81 1.68 11.78
C ARG A 198 -7.15 1.01 11.94
N GLY A 199 -7.22 0.15 12.96
CA GLY A 199 -8.29 -0.79 13.20
C GLY A 199 -9.66 -0.14 13.28
N HIS A 200 -10.68 -0.97 13.17
CA HIS A 200 -12.09 -0.68 12.89
C HIS A 200 -12.38 -0.55 11.38
N ALA A 201 -12.71 -1.73 10.83
CA ALA A 201 -12.93 -1.98 9.42
C ALA A 201 -14.34 -2.59 9.28
N ILE A 202 -15.24 -1.87 8.62
CA ILE A 202 -16.60 -2.36 8.35
C ILE A 202 -16.63 -2.97 6.94
N SER A 203 -16.96 -4.26 6.82
CA SER A 203 -17.17 -4.94 5.53
C SER A 203 -18.65 -4.88 5.11
N TYR A 204 -18.94 -4.62 3.83
CA TYR A 204 -20.30 -4.39 3.29
C TYR A 204 -20.81 -5.53 2.38
N ARG A 205 -20.09 -6.63 2.20
CA ARG A 205 -20.64 -7.85 1.57
C ARG A 205 -20.39 -9.03 2.47
N ASP A 206 -21.47 -9.77 2.77
CA ASP A 206 -21.59 -10.72 3.86
C ASP A 206 -21.16 -10.05 5.18
N SER A 207 -22.08 -9.30 5.80
CA SER A 207 -21.82 -8.34 6.88
C SER A 207 -21.18 -8.98 8.12
N ILE A 208 -19.86 -9.13 8.10
CA ILE A 208 -19.05 -9.54 9.24
C ILE A 208 -18.76 -8.28 10.05
N PHE A 209 -19.23 -8.28 11.29
CA PHE A 209 -18.92 -7.24 12.27
C PHE A 209 -17.60 -7.60 12.98
N LEU A 210 -16.51 -6.96 12.57
CA LEU A 210 -15.15 -7.22 13.09
C LEU A 210 -14.85 -6.39 14.34
N LEU A 211 -15.60 -6.62 15.43
CA LEU A 211 -15.30 -6.01 16.73
C LEU A 211 -14.14 -6.72 17.45
N TRP A 212 -14.06 -8.03 17.28
CA TRP A 212 -12.97 -8.90 17.70
C TRP A 212 -12.65 -9.88 16.55
N PRO A 213 -11.55 -10.64 16.62
CA PRO A 213 -11.23 -11.64 15.61
C PRO A 213 -12.36 -12.64 15.34
N VAL A 214 -12.75 -12.78 14.07
CA VAL A 214 -13.78 -13.73 13.64
C VAL A 214 -13.13 -14.81 12.77
N THR A 215 -13.52 -16.06 13.00
CA THR A 215 -13.12 -17.17 12.15
C THR A 215 -13.99 -17.20 10.90
N VAL A 216 -13.38 -17.04 9.74
CA VAL A 216 -14.06 -17.18 8.44
C VAL A 216 -14.04 -18.65 8.03
N VAL A 217 -15.22 -19.20 7.74
CA VAL A 217 -15.38 -20.63 7.41
C VAL A 217 -15.87 -20.77 5.98
N HIS A 218 -15.11 -21.48 5.16
CA HIS A 218 -15.55 -21.96 3.86
C HIS A 218 -16.02 -23.41 3.98
N LYS A 219 -17.30 -23.67 3.71
CA LYS A 219 -17.83 -25.03 3.73
C LYS A 219 -17.40 -25.75 2.44
N ILE A 220 -16.69 -26.86 2.58
CA ILE A 220 -16.31 -27.71 1.45
C ILE A 220 -17.52 -28.58 1.09
N ASP A 221 -18.34 -28.09 0.17
CA ASP A 221 -19.46 -28.84 -0.43
C ASP A 221 -19.13 -29.27 -1.86
N ILE A 222 -20.10 -29.89 -2.55
CA ILE A 222 -19.93 -30.38 -3.93
C ILE A 222 -19.57 -29.28 -4.95
N SER A 223 -19.84 -28.01 -4.62
CA SER A 223 -19.51 -26.85 -5.46
C SER A 223 -18.12 -26.28 -5.16
N SER A 224 -17.51 -26.69 -4.05
CA SER A 224 -16.17 -26.27 -3.64
C SER A 224 -15.10 -26.86 -4.55
N PRO A 225 -14.10 -26.07 -4.99
CA PRO A 225 -12.97 -26.60 -5.74
C PRO A 225 -12.10 -27.56 -4.90
N LEU A 226 -12.28 -27.58 -3.58
CA LEU A 226 -11.55 -28.45 -2.67
C LEU A 226 -12.26 -29.78 -2.38
N PHE A 227 -13.42 -30.03 -3.01
CA PHE A 227 -14.29 -31.17 -2.65
C PHE A 227 -13.64 -32.55 -2.86
N GLU A 228 -12.83 -32.68 -3.90
CA GLU A 228 -12.19 -33.95 -4.27
C GLU A 228 -10.79 -34.12 -3.65
N LEU A 229 -10.26 -33.12 -2.95
CA LEU A 229 -8.89 -33.15 -2.42
C LEU A 229 -8.84 -33.86 -1.06
N SER A 230 -7.98 -34.88 -0.96
CA SER A 230 -7.56 -35.46 0.32
C SER A 230 -6.42 -34.63 0.95
N PRO A 231 -6.05 -34.86 2.23
CA PRO A 231 -4.94 -34.15 2.87
C PRO A 231 -3.60 -34.36 2.16
N LEU A 232 -3.37 -35.57 1.63
CA LEU A 232 -2.16 -35.91 0.89
C LEU A 232 -2.15 -35.23 -0.48
N ASP A 233 -3.29 -35.23 -1.16
CA ASP A 233 -3.44 -34.57 -2.46
C ASP A 233 -3.30 -33.05 -2.32
N LEU A 234 -3.84 -32.48 -1.24
CA LEU A 234 -3.70 -31.07 -0.90
C LEU A 234 -2.23 -30.67 -0.81
N MET A 235 -1.40 -31.44 -0.10
CA MET A 235 0.03 -31.18 0.03
C MET A 235 0.79 -31.28 -1.30
N LYS A 236 0.37 -32.17 -2.21
CA LYS A 236 0.98 -32.32 -3.55
C LYS A 236 0.47 -31.28 -4.56
N SER A 237 -0.71 -30.72 -4.34
CA SER A 237 -1.35 -29.80 -5.29
C SER A 237 -0.71 -28.42 -5.34
N ASP A 238 -0.76 -27.78 -6.51
CA ASP A 238 -0.33 -26.38 -6.70
C ASP A 238 -1.52 -25.43 -6.57
N ILE A 239 -1.98 -25.23 -5.33
CA ILE A 239 -3.10 -24.33 -5.02
C ILE A 239 -2.66 -23.16 -4.12
N GLU A 240 -3.18 -21.97 -4.38
CA GLU A 240 -3.01 -20.79 -3.53
C GLU A 240 -4.38 -20.20 -3.21
N ILE A 241 -4.74 -20.17 -1.92
CA ILE A 241 -5.97 -19.54 -1.44
C ILE A 241 -5.66 -18.09 -1.12
N VAL A 242 -6.14 -17.16 -1.95
CA VAL A 242 -6.01 -15.72 -1.70
C VAL A 242 -7.24 -15.24 -0.94
N VAL A 243 -7.04 -14.73 0.26
CA VAL A 243 -8.09 -14.11 1.09
C VAL A 243 -7.97 -12.61 0.95
N SER A 244 -9.09 -11.95 0.63
CA SER A 244 -9.18 -10.48 0.56
C SER A 244 -10.30 -9.99 1.46
N LEU A 245 -9.99 -9.00 2.28
CA LEU A 245 -10.95 -8.26 3.07
C LEU A 245 -11.00 -6.83 2.53
N VAL A 246 -12.14 -6.48 1.95
CA VAL A 246 -12.46 -5.10 1.57
C VAL A 246 -13.27 -4.48 2.69
N CYS A 247 -12.77 -3.41 3.27
CA CYS A 247 -13.45 -2.70 4.33
C CYS A 247 -13.48 -1.21 4.09
N THR A 248 -14.47 -0.55 4.66
CA THR A 248 -14.57 0.90 4.65
C THR A 248 -14.04 1.42 5.98
N ALA A 249 -13.09 2.33 5.94
CA ALA A 249 -12.56 2.98 7.12
C ALA A 249 -13.61 3.95 7.69
N GLU A 250 -14.01 3.75 8.94
CA GLU A 250 -15.09 4.53 9.60
C GLU A 250 -14.81 6.03 9.61
N THR A 251 -13.54 6.41 9.82
CA THR A 251 -13.13 7.81 9.96
C THR A 251 -13.06 8.58 8.64
N THR A 252 -12.87 7.90 7.52
CA THR A 252 -12.61 8.54 6.21
C THR A 252 -13.65 8.18 5.15
N GLY A 253 -14.47 7.15 5.39
CA GLY A 253 -15.39 6.59 4.39
C GLY A 253 -14.70 5.96 3.17
N GLN A 254 -13.36 5.89 3.16
CA GLN A 254 -12.60 5.30 2.06
C GLN A 254 -12.51 3.78 2.20
N GLN A 255 -12.61 3.08 1.08
CA GLN A 255 -12.41 1.65 1.02
C GLN A 255 -10.90 1.32 1.03
N THR A 256 -10.52 0.37 1.87
CA THR A 256 -9.20 -0.24 1.90
C THR A 256 -9.33 -1.74 1.72
N GLU A 257 -8.33 -2.35 1.11
CA GLU A 257 -8.30 -3.77 0.84
C GLU A 257 -7.05 -4.37 1.45
N VAL A 258 -7.25 -5.39 2.29
CA VAL A 258 -6.18 -6.18 2.89
C VAL A 258 -6.24 -7.57 2.30
N ARG A 259 -5.11 -8.07 1.83
CA ARG A 259 -5.01 -9.40 1.22
C ARG A 259 -3.97 -10.23 1.95
N CYS A 260 -4.15 -11.54 1.94
CA CYS A 260 -3.12 -12.51 2.27
C CYS A 260 -3.33 -13.78 1.43
N SER A 261 -2.33 -14.66 1.41
CA SER A 261 -2.43 -15.95 0.72
C SER A 261 -2.12 -17.10 1.66
N TYR A 262 -2.71 -18.26 1.39
CA TYR A 262 -2.41 -19.53 2.02
C TYR A 262 -2.04 -20.54 0.94
N THR A 263 -0.79 -20.98 0.98
CA THR A 263 -0.31 -22.12 0.20
C THR A 263 -0.64 -23.42 0.92
N PRO A 264 -0.51 -24.60 0.29
CA PRO A 264 -0.85 -25.86 0.94
C PRO A 264 -0.03 -26.08 2.22
N CYS A 265 1.21 -25.59 2.24
CA CYS A 265 2.09 -25.64 3.40
C CYS A 265 1.74 -24.67 4.54
N ASP A 266 0.78 -23.76 4.33
CA ASP A 266 0.22 -22.89 5.37
C ASP A 266 -1.13 -23.44 5.90
N ILE A 267 -1.68 -24.50 5.29
CA ILE A 267 -2.97 -25.09 5.67
C ILE A 267 -2.69 -26.30 6.55
N LEU A 268 -3.17 -26.24 7.80
CA LEU A 268 -3.05 -27.33 8.76
C LEU A 268 -4.33 -28.18 8.73
N TRP A 269 -4.23 -29.42 8.25
CA TRP A 269 -5.36 -30.35 8.24
C TRP A 269 -5.64 -30.88 9.63
N GLY A 270 -6.91 -30.96 10.03
CA GLY A 270 -7.29 -31.48 11.35
C GLY A 270 -6.93 -30.54 12.50
N HIS A 271 -6.82 -29.24 12.25
CA HIS A 271 -6.56 -28.25 13.29
C HIS A 271 -7.78 -27.33 13.48
N ARG A 272 -7.95 -26.81 14.70
CA ARG A 272 -8.87 -25.72 15.01
C ARG A 272 -8.14 -24.55 15.67
N PHE A 273 -8.60 -23.33 15.46
CA PHE A 273 -8.11 -22.17 16.20
C PHE A 273 -8.49 -22.28 17.68
N ARG A 274 -7.57 -21.88 18.56
CA ARG A 274 -7.83 -21.82 19.99
C ARG A 274 -8.81 -20.70 20.31
N THR A 275 -9.68 -20.91 21.31
CA THR A 275 -10.60 -19.86 21.76
C THR A 275 -9.82 -18.73 22.44
N ILE A 276 -9.97 -17.51 21.94
CA ILE A 276 -9.27 -16.30 22.42
C ILE A 276 -10.09 -15.44 23.38
N LEU A 277 -11.40 -15.72 23.50
CA LEU A 277 -12.33 -14.98 24.35
C LEU A 277 -12.33 -15.57 25.76
N GLU A 278 -11.91 -14.78 26.73
CA GLU A 278 -12.00 -15.10 28.14
C GLU A 278 -13.03 -14.19 28.82
N SER A 279 -13.89 -14.78 29.65
CA SER A 279 -14.84 -14.03 30.45
C SER A 279 -14.21 -13.74 31.81
N ASP A 280 -14.02 -12.47 32.13
CA ASP A 280 -13.64 -12.02 33.47
C ASP A 280 -14.86 -11.39 34.17
N SER A 281 -14.77 -11.22 35.49
CA SER A 281 -15.75 -10.56 36.36
C SER A 281 -16.17 -9.15 35.91
N SER A 282 -15.36 -8.49 35.05
CA SER A 282 -15.57 -7.13 34.56
C SER A 282 -15.97 -7.02 33.08
N GLY A 283 -16.03 -8.14 32.34
CA GLY A 283 -16.38 -8.16 30.92
C GLY A 283 -15.66 -9.23 30.11
N PHE A 284 -15.67 -9.08 28.77
CA PHE A 284 -14.95 -9.96 27.86
C PHE A 284 -13.56 -9.41 27.55
N VAL A 285 -12.53 -10.23 27.76
CA VAL A 285 -11.15 -9.91 27.41
C VAL A 285 -10.71 -10.81 26.27
N VAL A 286 -10.09 -10.20 25.25
CA VAL A 286 -9.55 -10.92 24.08
C VAL A 286 -8.05 -11.08 24.27
N ASP A 287 -7.57 -12.32 24.39
CA ASP A 287 -6.15 -12.62 24.46
C ASP A 287 -5.57 -12.81 23.05
N TYR A 288 -4.94 -11.75 22.52
CA TYR A 288 -4.30 -11.78 21.20
C TYR A 288 -3.04 -12.65 21.13
N SER A 289 -2.48 -13.09 22.26
CA SER A 289 -1.32 -14.00 22.23
C SER A 289 -1.69 -15.38 21.66
N LYS A 290 -2.95 -15.79 21.82
CA LYS A 290 -3.52 -17.05 21.33
C LYS A 290 -4.07 -16.96 19.91
N PHE A 291 -3.92 -15.82 19.23
CA PHE A 291 -4.55 -15.56 17.93
C PHE A 291 -4.08 -16.54 16.84
N ASP A 292 -2.78 -16.81 16.78
CA ASP A 292 -2.19 -17.74 15.80
C ASP A 292 -2.13 -19.20 16.31
N GLU A 293 -2.53 -19.45 17.57
CA GLU A 293 -2.45 -20.78 18.16
C GLU A 293 -3.56 -21.71 17.62
N THR A 294 -3.17 -22.95 17.30
CA THR A 294 -4.09 -23.99 16.85
C THR A 294 -3.95 -25.25 17.69
N GLU A 295 -5.05 -25.98 17.84
CA GLU A 295 -5.13 -27.27 18.50
C GLU A 295 -5.39 -28.36 17.46
N SER A 296 -4.67 -29.48 17.55
CA SER A 296 -4.91 -30.65 16.70
C SER A 296 -6.17 -31.40 17.15
N LEU A 297 -6.90 -31.91 16.17
CA LEU A 297 -8.11 -32.70 16.32
C LEU A 297 -7.97 -33.98 15.52
N ASP A 298 -8.60 -35.03 16.03
CA ASP A 298 -8.76 -36.25 15.26
C ASP A 298 -9.78 -36.02 14.14
N MET A 299 -9.31 -36.09 12.90
CA MET A 299 -10.09 -35.82 11.70
C MET A 299 -9.78 -36.87 10.63
N PRO A 300 -10.78 -37.32 9.86
CA PRO A 300 -10.57 -38.31 8.83
C PRO A 300 -9.60 -37.78 7.76
N LEU A 301 -8.72 -38.66 7.28
CA LEU A 301 -7.71 -38.34 6.26
C LEU A 301 -8.24 -38.51 4.83
N CYS A 302 -9.55 -38.38 4.63
CA CYS A 302 -10.20 -38.56 3.33
C CYS A 302 -10.67 -37.22 2.74
N SER A 303 -10.94 -37.22 1.43
CA SER A 303 -11.57 -36.07 0.77
C SER A 303 -13.02 -35.86 1.25
N ALA A 304 -13.54 -34.65 1.09
CA ALA A 304 -14.95 -34.36 1.43
C ALA A 304 -15.92 -35.21 0.60
N LYS A 305 -15.60 -35.49 -0.66
CA LYS A 305 -16.34 -36.41 -1.53
C LYS A 305 -16.44 -37.82 -0.96
N GLN A 306 -15.33 -38.39 -0.52
CA GLN A 306 -15.30 -39.72 0.11
C GLN A 306 -16.08 -39.73 1.43
N LEU A 307 -15.93 -38.67 2.23
CA LEU A 307 -16.66 -38.54 3.49
C LEU A 307 -18.18 -38.51 3.25
N GLU A 308 -18.66 -37.77 2.25
CA GLU A 308 -20.08 -37.69 1.92
C GLU A 308 -20.63 -39.00 1.36
N LEU A 309 -19.83 -39.73 0.56
CA LEU A 309 -20.19 -41.07 0.07
C LEU A 309 -20.32 -42.08 1.21
N ASN A 310 -19.46 -42.01 2.23
CA ASN A 310 -19.51 -42.90 3.38
C ASN A 310 -20.66 -42.57 4.34
N ILE A 311 -21.12 -41.31 4.37
CA ILE A 311 -22.25 -40.87 5.20
C ILE A 311 -23.60 -41.25 4.57
N LYS A 312 -23.70 -41.35 3.24
CA LYS A 312 -24.92 -41.84 2.59
C LYS A 312 -25.04 -43.35 2.88
N PRO A 313 -26.13 -43.81 3.54
CA PRO A 313 -26.29 -45.24 3.77
C PRO A 313 -26.36 -45.95 2.42
N ASN A 314 -25.46 -46.91 2.20
CA ASN A 314 -25.65 -47.89 1.14
C ASN A 314 -27.02 -48.55 1.34
N SER A 315 -27.76 -48.74 0.26
CA SER A 315 -28.98 -49.58 0.24
C SER A 315 -28.70 -51.04 0.66
N ASP A 316 -27.43 -51.43 0.70
CA ASP A 316 -26.93 -52.69 1.23
C ASP A 316 -26.09 -52.36 2.48
N GLY A 317 -26.53 -52.78 3.67
CA GLY A 317 -26.00 -52.38 4.99
C GLY A 317 -24.56 -52.80 5.34
N ASN A 318 -23.61 -52.69 4.40
CA ASN A 318 -22.17 -52.75 4.67
C ASN A 318 -21.59 -51.33 4.72
N THR A 319 -21.24 -50.88 5.91
CA THR A 319 -20.39 -49.71 6.15
C THR A 319 -18.95 -50.07 5.79
N ASN A 320 -18.43 -49.51 4.70
CA ASN A 320 -17.00 -49.58 4.40
C ASN A 320 -16.27 -48.61 5.36
N GLU A 321 -15.63 -49.16 6.39
CA GLU A 321 -14.82 -48.44 7.39
C GLU A 321 -13.46 -47.98 6.82
N THR A 322 -13.43 -47.31 5.67
CA THR A 322 -12.15 -46.93 5.03
C THR A 322 -11.62 -45.55 5.41
N CYS A 323 -12.28 -44.83 6.33
CA CYS A 323 -11.90 -43.45 6.67
C CYS A 323 -11.75 -43.14 8.17
N LEU A 324 -11.93 -44.12 9.06
CA LEU A 324 -11.62 -43.99 10.49
C LEU A 324 -10.20 -44.53 10.72
N SER A 325 -9.36 -43.73 11.35
CA SER A 325 -7.90 -43.86 11.40
C SER A 325 -7.39 -45.26 11.81
N GLU A 326 -6.35 -45.70 11.11
CA GLU A 326 -5.33 -46.59 11.65
C GLU A 326 -4.78 -46.00 12.96
N LYS A 327 -4.69 -46.84 13.99
CA LYS A 327 -4.15 -46.51 15.32
C LYS A 327 -2.66 -46.22 15.32
#